data_AF-A0A101HU69-F1
#
_entry.id   AF-A0A101HU69-F1
#
_cell.length_a   1.000
_cell.length_b   1.000
_cell.length_c   1.000
_cell.angle_alpha   90.00
_cell.angle_beta   90.00
_cell.angle_gamma   90.00
#
_symmetry.space_group_name_H-M   'P 1'
#
loop_
_entity.id
_entity.type
_entity.pdbx_description
1 polymer ?
#
loop_
_entity_poly.entity_id
_entity_poly.type
_entity_poly.pdbx_seq_one_letter_code
_entity_poly.pdbx_strand_id
1 'polypeptide(L)'
;EQNRVPVKIAKGKEITLSPGEHSELIRDIIEEFGPRFVPGGVLIYAGDTGDKWGYFDAPLLSDLGISVDSHGKMPDVVLFCPKRNWLLLVESVTSHGPVDGKRHAELSQLFANSKAGLVYVTAFPNRSLMGRYLGEIAWETEVWVADAPSHLIHFNGERFLGPYKD
;
A
#
# COMPACT_ATOMS: atom_id res chain seq x y z
N GLU A 1 -18.97 -9.50 20.78
CA GLU A 1 -17.68 -9.49 20.07
C GLU A 1 -17.91 -8.94 18.67
N GLN A 2 -17.13 -7.96 18.23
CA GLN A 2 -17.21 -7.49 16.84
C GLN A 2 -16.45 -8.49 15.94
N ASN A 3 -17.03 -8.83 14.79
CA ASN A 3 -16.40 -9.72 13.81
C ASN A 3 -15.15 -9.04 13.24
N ARG A 4 -13.95 -9.50 13.64
CA ARG A 4 -12.67 -9.04 13.08
C ARG A 4 -12.57 -9.40 11.59
N VAL A 5 -11.75 -8.67 10.85
CA VAL A 5 -11.53 -8.89 9.41
C VAL A 5 -10.37 -9.88 9.23
N PRO A 6 -10.60 -11.12 8.74
CA PRO A 6 -9.51 -12.04 8.42
C PRO A 6 -8.80 -11.59 7.14
N VAL A 7 -7.47 -11.71 7.12
CA VAL A 7 -6.62 -11.33 5.98
C VAL A 7 -5.57 -12.42 5.71
N LYS A 8 -5.59 -12.98 4.50
CA LYS A 8 -4.67 -14.00 4.03
C LYS A 8 -3.38 -13.37 3.54
N ILE A 9 -2.30 -13.61 4.25
CA ILE A 9 -1.00 -12.98 3.97
C ILE A 9 0.00 -13.94 3.31
N ALA A 10 -0.23 -15.25 3.43
CA ALA A 10 0.49 -16.29 2.71
C ALA A 10 -0.31 -17.61 2.74
N LYS A 11 0.15 -18.63 2.00
CA LYS A 11 -0.50 -19.95 2.01
C LYS A 11 -0.55 -20.51 3.44
N GLY A 12 -1.76 -20.64 3.99
CA GLY A 12 -1.99 -21.14 5.35
C GLY A 12 -1.64 -20.16 6.47
N LYS A 13 -1.34 -18.89 6.16
CA LYS A 13 -1.07 -17.84 7.15
C LYS A 13 -2.10 -16.73 7.02
N GLU A 14 -2.78 -16.46 8.13
CA GLU A 14 -3.84 -15.45 8.25
C GLU A 14 -3.55 -14.54 9.44
N ILE A 15 -3.90 -13.27 9.31
CA ILE A 15 -3.94 -12.30 10.41
C ILE A 15 -5.38 -11.79 10.56
N THR A 16 -5.68 -11.10 11.66
CA THR A 16 -6.99 -10.47 11.84
C THR A 16 -6.83 -9.00 12.17
N LEU A 17 -7.57 -8.14 11.48
CA LEU A 17 -7.60 -6.70 11.71
C LEU A 17 -8.88 -6.30 12.46
N SER A 18 -8.85 -5.14 13.13
CA SER A 18 -10.05 -4.53 13.70
C SER A 18 -11.11 -4.29 12.61
N PRO A 19 -12.41 -4.33 12.95
CA PRO A 19 -13.48 -4.11 11.97
C PRO A 19 -13.49 -2.66 11.46
N GLY A 20 -13.84 -2.48 10.19
CA GLY A 20 -14.07 -1.17 9.59
C GLY A 20 -13.65 -1.11 8.12
N GLU A 21 -14.15 -0.09 7.41
CA GLU A 21 -13.89 0.11 5.98
C GLU A 21 -12.38 0.21 5.67
N HIS A 22 -11.59 0.78 6.60
CA HIS A 22 -10.13 0.88 6.46
C HIS A 22 -9.45 -0.49 6.43
N SER A 23 -9.79 -1.35 7.38
CA SER A 23 -9.28 -2.73 7.44
C SER A 23 -9.76 -3.59 6.28
N GLU A 24 -10.97 -3.36 5.79
CA GLU A 24 -11.49 -4.01 4.58
C GLU A 24 -10.66 -3.62 3.35
N LEU A 25 -10.32 -2.33 3.19
CA LEU A 25 -9.47 -1.88 2.09
C LEU A 25 -8.03 -2.40 2.22
N ILE A 26 -7.47 -2.49 3.44
CA ILE A 26 -6.17 -3.15 3.69
C ILE A 26 -6.21 -4.62 3.26
N ARG A 27 -7.28 -5.35 3.60
CA ARG A 27 -7.47 -6.73 3.13
C ARG A 27 -7.48 -6.77 1.60
N ASP A 28 -8.24 -5.90 0.95
CA ASP A 28 -8.35 -5.89 -0.51
C ASP A 28 -7.00 -5.51 -1.18
N ILE A 29 -6.20 -4.64 -0.57
CA ILE A 29 -4.82 -4.36 -1.03
C ILE A 29 -3.97 -5.65 -0.99
N ILE A 30 -4.07 -6.42 0.10
CA ILE A 30 -3.24 -7.62 0.30
C ILE A 30 -3.72 -8.78 -0.58
N GLU A 31 -5.04 -9.01 -0.66
CA GLU A 31 -5.64 -10.17 -1.32
C GLU A 31 -5.95 -9.94 -2.80
N GLU A 32 -6.19 -8.70 -3.22
CA GLU A 32 -6.57 -8.40 -4.60
C GLU A 32 -5.48 -7.63 -5.37
N PHE A 33 -4.99 -6.51 -4.82
CA PHE A 33 -3.92 -5.74 -5.47
C PHE A 33 -2.60 -6.50 -5.50
N GLY A 34 -2.18 -7.06 -4.37
CA GLY A 34 -0.92 -7.79 -4.20
C GLY A 34 -0.72 -8.88 -5.27
N PRO A 35 -1.63 -9.85 -5.42
CA PRO A 35 -1.48 -10.92 -6.41
C PRO A 35 -1.49 -10.44 -7.87
N ARG A 36 -2.15 -9.32 -8.18
CA ARG A 36 -2.27 -8.79 -9.55
C ARG A 36 -1.05 -8.00 -9.99
N PHE A 37 -0.61 -7.05 -9.16
CA PHE A 37 0.44 -6.09 -9.52
C PHE A 37 1.79 -6.44 -8.91
N VAL A 38 1.80 -7.25 -7.85
CA VAL A 38 3.00 -7.69 -7.13
C VAL A 38 3.04 -9.22 -7.02
N PRO A 39 2.95 -9.98 -8.13
CA PRO A 39 2.92 -11.44 -8.07
C PRO A 39 4.20 -12.00 -7.43
N GLY A 40 4.02 -12.85 -6.41
CA GLY A 40 5.12 -13.34 -5.56
C GLY A 40 5.63 -12.31 -4.55
N GLY A 41 4.88 -11.22 -4.35
CA GLY A 41 5.14 -10.23 -3.33
C GLY A 41 4.99 -10.80 -1.92
N VAL A 42 5.73 -10.19 -0.99
CA VAL A 42 5.77 -10.59 0.42
C VAL A 42 5.26 -9.42 1.25
N LEU A 43 4.27 -9.69 2.09
CA LEU A 43 3.80 -8.71 3.07
C LEU A 43 4.88 -8.48 4.13
N ILE A 44 5.26 -7.22 4.32
CA ILE A 44 6.17 -6.80 5.39
C ILE A 44 5.39 -6.17 6.53
N TYR A 45 4.43 -5.30 6.24
CA TYR A 45 3.69 -4.56 7.27
C TYR A 45 2.23 -4.39 6.86
N ALA A 46 1.33 -4.54 7.85
CA ALA A 46 -0.06 -4.12 7.75
C ALA A 46 -0.45 -3.40 9.05
N GLY A 47 -0.91 -2.16 8.93
CA GLY A 47 -1.44 -1.38 10.05
C GLY A 47 -2.82 -1.88 10.48
N ASP A 48 -3.11 -1.79 11.78
CA ASP A 48 -4.46 -2.00 12.30
C ASP A 48 -4.96 -0.67 12.89
N THR A 49 -6.23 -0.33 12.70
CA THR A 49 -6.80 0.93 13.20
C THR A 49 -6.99 0.91 14.73
N GLY A 50 -7.05 -0.29 15.33
CA GLY A 50 -7.20 -0.50 16.78
C GLY A 50 -5.91 -0.78 17.55
N ASP A 51 -4.92 -1.43 16.93
CA ASP A 51 -3.61 -1.77 17.49
C ASP A 51 -2.51 -1.20 16.59
N LYS A 52 -1.38 -0.73 17.14
CA LYS A 52 -0.32 -0.10 16.33
C LYS A 52 0.27 -0.98 15.21
N TRP A 53 0.04 -2.31 15.25
CA TRP A 53 0.62 -3.28 14.31
C TRP A 53 -0.34 -4.46 14.10
N GLY A 54 -0.94 -4.59 12.91
CA GLY A 54 -1.70 -5.78 12.52
C GLY A 54 -0.80 -6.94 12.08
N TYR A 55 0.34 -6.61 11.46
CA TYR A 55 1.42 -7.54 11.10
C TYR A 55 2.74 -6.79 10.88
N PHE A 56 3.88 -7.40 11.25
CA PHE A 56 5.19 -6.83 10.96
C PHE A 56 6.31 -7.86 10.85
N ASP A 57 6.99 -7.88 9.70
CA ASP A 57 8.22 -8.62 9.44
C ASP A 57 9.44 -7.68 9.57
N ALA A 58 9.79 -7.38 10.82
CA ALA A 58 10.92 -6.51 11.15
C ALA A 58 12.27 -7.01 10.59
N PRO A 59 12.59 -8.32 10.64
CA PRO A 59 13.83 -8.83 10.05
C PRO A 59 13.92 -8.54 8.55
N LEU A 60 12.87 -8.83 7.77
CA LEU A 60 12.88 -8.59 6.33
C LEU A 60 13.00 -7.10 6.00
N LEU A 61 12.32 -6.23 6.74
CA LEU A 61 12.45 -4.78 6.54
C LEU A 61 13.88 -4.28 6.84
N SER A 62 14.50 -4.82 7.89
CA SER A 62 15.89 -4.52 8.26
C SER A 62 16.90 -4.99 7.21
N ASP A 63 16.70 -6.19 6.64
CA ASP A 63 17.53 -6.72 5.55
C ASP A 63 17.51 -5.82 4.31
N LEU A 64 16.37 -5.16 4.05
CA LEU A 64 16.20 -4.15 3.01
C LEU A 64 16.83 -2.79 3.35
N GLY A 65 17.49 -2.65 4.51
CA GLY A 65 18.20 -1.43 4.92
C GLY A 65 17.32 -0.42 5.65
N ILE A 66 16.08 -0.79 6.01
CA ILE A 66 15.14 0.09 6.68
C ILE A 66 15.05 -0.26 8.15
N SER A 67 15.35 0.72 9.00
CA SER A 67 15.15 0.65 10.44
C SER A 67 14.14 1.72 10.83
N VAL A 68 12.96 1.31 11.24
CA VAL A 68 11.89 2.21 11.67
C VAL A 68 11.88 2.22 13.20
N ASP A 69 11.90 3.41 13.79
CA ASP A 69 11.64 3.54 15.22
C ASP A 69 10.14 3.46 15.50
N SER A 70 9.76 3.41 16.78
CA SER A 70 8.35 3.37 17.20
C SER A 70 7.58 4.69 16.96
N HIS A 71 8.23 5.72 16.42
CA HIS A 71 7.68 7.07 16.21
C HIS A 71 7.46 7.40 14.73
N GLY A 72 8.16 6.73 13.82
CA GLY A 72 7.96 6.83 12.37
C GLY A 72 6.59 6.32 11.95
N LYS A 73 5.80 7.19 11.31
CA LYS A 73 4.47 6.81 10.78
C LYS A 73 4.64 5.96 9.52
N MET A 74 4.65 4.64 9.71
CA MET A 74 4.55 3.64 8.63
C MET A 74 3.34 3.92 7.71
N PRO A 75 3.40 3.53 6.43
CA PRO A 75 2.20 3.49 5.57
C PRO A 75 1.28 2.35 6.02
N ASP A 76 0.02 2.34 5.59
CA ASP A 76 -0.94 1.29 5.96
C ASP A 76 -0.49 -0.12 5.56
N VAL A 77 0.12 -0.29 4.39
CA VAL A 77 0.65 -1.58 3.92
C VAL A 77 2.03 -1.42 3.29
N VAL A 78 2.93 -2.36 3.58
CA VAL A 78 4.23 -2.50 2.90
C VAL A 78 4.34 -3.86 2.25
N LEU A 79 4.52 -3.88 0.93
CA LEU A 79 4.75 -5.10 0.14
C LEU A 79 6.14 -5.06 -0.49
N PHE A 80 6.90 -6.14 -0.35
CA PHE A 80 8.16 -6.32 -1.07
C PHE A 80 7.95 -7.17 -2.31
N CYS A 81 8.49 -6.75 -3.45
CA CYS A 81 8.51 -7.50 -4.71
C CYS A 81 9.93 -8.02 -4.98
N PRO A 82 10.27 -9.27 -4.62
CA PRO A 82 11.63 -9.79 -4.78
C PRO A 82 12.10 -9.77 -6.23
N LYS A 83 11.21 -10.08 -7.18
CA LYS A 83 11.54 -10.19 -8.61
C LYS A 83 12.01 -8.86 -9.22
N ARG A 84 11.47 -7.74 -8.75
CA ARG A 84 11.79 -6.39 -9.26
C ARG A 84 12.65 -5.58 -8.29
N ASN A 85 12.90 -6.12 -7.10
CA ASN A 85 13.51 -5.43 -5.97
C ASN A 85 12.81 -4.08 -5.68
N TRP A 86 11.47 -4.14 -5.57
CA TRP A 86 10.63 -2.98 -5.25
C TRP A 86 10.02 -3.11 -3.87
N LEU A 87 9.89 -1.98 -3.20
CA LEU A 87 9.15 -1.83 -1.95
C LEU A 87 7.96 -0.92 -2.21
N LEU A 88 6.76 -1.50 -2.18
CA LEU A 88 5.52 -0.77 -2.35
C LEU A 88 5.06 -0.25 -1.00
N LEU A 89 4.84 1.06 -0.92
CA LEU A 89 4.33 1.78 0.24
C LEU A 89 2.91 2.21 -0.09
N VAL A 90 1.92 1.56 0.52
CA VAL A 90 0.50 1.73 0.18
C VAL A 90 -0.25 2.42 1.30
N GLU A 91 -0.96 3.50 0.99
CA GLU A 91 -1.94 4.13 1.90
C GLU A 91 -3.36 3.74 1.50
N SER A 92 -4.19 3.40 2.50
CA SER A 92 -5.61 3.07 2.37
C SER A 92 -6.45 4.31 2.66
N VAL A 93 -7.09 4.87 1.63
CA VAL A 93 -7.90 6.08 1.75
C VAL A 93 -9.37 5.73 1.88
N THR A 94 -9.86 5.82 3.12
CA THR A 94 -11.28 5.72 3.46
C THR A 94 -11.81 7.07 3.93
N SER A 95 -11.61 7.42 5.21
CA SER A 95 -12.00 8.71 5.78
C SER A 95 -10.82 9.67 5.99
N HIS A 96 -9.59 9.17 5.90
CA HIS A 96 -8.34 9.95 6.02
C HIS A 96 -7.77 10.24 4.63
N GLY A 97 -7.05 11.35 4.44
CA GLY A 97 -6.58 11.81 3.12
C GLY A 97 -5.50 10.93 2.45
N PRO A 98 -5.22 11.15 1.15
CA PRO A 98 -4.30 10.35 0.33
C PRO A 98 -2.82 10.57 0.64
N VAL A 99 -1.94 9.89 -0.11
CA VAL A 99 -0.54 10.31 -0.23
C VAL A 99 -0.50 11.67 -0.94
N ASP A 100 -0.54 12.72 -0.14
CA ASP A 100 -0.28 14.08 -0.59
C ASP A 100 1.23 14.32 -0.75
N GLY A 101 1.61 15.49 -1.29
CA GLY A 101 3.03 15.83 -1.48
C GLY A 101 3.84 15.83 -0.19
N LYS A 102 3.21 16.11 0.96
CA LYS A 102 3.87 16.07 2.27
C LYS A 102 4.11 14.63 2.70
N ARG A 103 3.10 13.77 2.61
CA ARG A 103 3.17 12.35 2.96
C ARG A 103 4.15 11.60 2.07
N HIS A 104 4.18 11.92 0.78
CA HIS A 104 5.19 11.41 -0.14
C HIS A 104 6.61 11.73 0.34
N ALA A 105 6.87 12.99 0.73
CA ALA A 105 8.18 13.41 1.25
C ALA A 105 8.53 12.72 2.58
N GLU A 106 7.56 12.59 3.50
CA GLU A 106 7.72 11.87 4.76
C GLU A 106 8.12 10.40 4.54
N LEU A 107 7.40 9.69 3.66
CA LEU A 107 7.70 8.30 3.33
C LEU A 107 9.05 8.17 2.60
N SER A 108 9.36 9.09 1.69
CA SER A 108 10.67 9.12 1.02
C SER A 108 11.82 9.27 2.01
N GLN A 109 11.66 10.11 3.02
CA GLN A 109 12.67 10.27 4.07
C GLN A 109 12.75 9.05 4.98
N LEU A 110 11.60 8.51 5.39
CA LEU A 110 11.53 7.34 6.27
C LEU A 110 12.17 6.09 5.63
N PHE A 111 12.04 5.96 4.31
CA PHE A 111 12.55 4.84 3.53
C PHE A 111 13.80 5.19 2.70
N ALA A 112 14.48 6.30 3.00
CA ALA A 112 15.60 6.82 2.20
C ALA A 112 16.78 5.84 2.05
N ASN A 113 16.98 4.96 3.04
CA ASN A 113 18.06 3.97 3.05
C ASN A 113 17.67 2.62 2.42
N SER A 114 16.49 2.54 1.78
CA SER A 114 16.00 1.32 1.17
C SER A 114 16.96 0.82 0.08
N LYS A 115 17.31 -0.47 0.14
CA LYS A 115 18.03 -1.18 -0.93
C LYS A 115 17.11 -1.54 -2.11
N ALA A 116 15.79 -1.41 -1.93
CA ALA A 116 14.78 -1.64 -2.95
C ALA A 116 14.25 -0.31 -3.49
N GLY A 117 13.85 -0.28 -4.77
CA GLY A 117 13.20 0.88 -5.36
C GLY A 117 11.82 1.13 -4.75
N LEU A 118 11.52 2.37 -4.41
CA LEU A 118 10.25 2.74 -3.77
C LEU A 118 9.15 2.94 -4.81
N VAL A 119 7.97 2.41 -4.51
CA VAL A 119 6.74 2.62 -5.30
C VAL A 119 5.66 3.08 -4.33
N TYR A 120 5.12 4.27 -4.56
CA TYR A 120 4.08 4.85 -3.71
C TYR A 120 2.71 4.57 -4.32
N VAL A 121 1.79 4.04 -3.52
CA VAL A 121 0.45 3.69 -3.97
C VAL A 121 -0.57 4.30 -3.04
N THR A 122 -1.55 5.01 -3.60
CA THR A 122 -2.77 5.36 -2.87
C THR A 122 -3.89 4.43 -3.30
N ALA A 123 -4.49 3.71 -2.36
CA ALA A 123 -5.61 2.82 -2.62
C ALA A 123 -6.92 3.47 -2.19
N PHE A 124 -7.95 3.35 -3.02
CA PHE A 124 -9.32 3.78 -2.72
C PHE A 124 -10.29 2.62 -2.84
N PRO A 125 -11.42 2.62 -2.11
CA PRO A 125 -12.47 1.63 -2.32
C PRO A 125 -13.18 1.82 -3.67
N ASN A 126 -13.36 3.08 -4.10
CA ASN A 126 -14.05 3.41 -5.35
C ASN A 126 -13.60 4.75 -5.94
N ARG A 127 -13.87 4.94 -7.25
CA ARG A 127 -13.50 6.18 -7.98
C ARG A 127 -14.27 7.42 -7.51
N SER A 128 -15.47 7.25 -6.96
CA SER A 128 -16.26 8.37 -6.42
C SER A 128 -15.59 9.02 -5.21
N LEU A 129 -14.97 8.23 -4.33
CA LEU A 129 -14.17 8.73 -3.22
C LEU A 129 -12.85 9.33 -3.72
N MET A 130 -12.15 8.62 -4.62
CA MET A 130 -10.93 9.14 -5.27
C MET A 130 -11.14 10.53 -5.87
N GLY A 131 -12.27 10.76 -6.55
CA GLY A 131 -12.59 12.05 -7.17
C GLY A 131 -12.62 13.23 -6.20
N ARG A 132 -12.89 12.99 -4.91
CA ARG A 132 -12.87 14.04 -3.86
C ARG A 132 -11.44 14.47 -3.50
N TYR A 133 -10.48 13.57 -3.68
CA TYR A 133 -9.08 13.75 -3.31
C TYR A 133 -8.16 13.97 -4.52
N LEU A 134 -8.71 13.97 -5.73
CA LEU A 134 -7.95 13.99 -6.99
C LEU A 134 -6.90 15.11 -7.05
N GLY A 135 -7.22 16.29 -6.52
CA GLY A 135 -6.32 17.44 -6.52
C GLY A 135 -5.19 17.39 -5.48
N GLU A 136 -5.23 16.45 -4.54
CA GLU A 136 -4.26 16.29 -3.46
C GLU A 136 -3.25 15.15 -3.74
N ILE A 137 -3.58 14.23 -4.65
CA ILE A 137 -2.73 13.07 -4.98
C ILE A 137 -1.40 13.57 -5.57
N ALA A 138 -0.29 13.11 -4.99
CA ALA A 138 1.04 13.47 -5.45
C ALA A 138 1.35 12.89 -6.85
N TRP A 139 2.08 13.66 -7.67
CA TRP A 139 2.74 13.14 -8.87
C TRP A 139 3.78 12.09 -8.48
N GLU A 140 4.22 11.29 -9.47
CA GLU A 140 5.17 10.18 -9.26
C GLU A 140 4.64 9.09 -8.33
N THR A 141 3.32 8.97 -8.24
CA THR A 141 2.64 7.93 -7.48
C THR A 141 1.66 7.14 -8.33
N GLU A 142 1.30 5.96 -7.83
CA GLU A 142 0.29 5.10 -8.41
C GLU A 142 -1.01 5.17 -7.61
N VAL A 143 -2.14 4.97 -8.27
CA VAL A 143 -3.45 4.89 -7.63
C VAL A 143 -4.12 3.59 -8.04
N TRP A 144 -4.61 2.86 -7.04
CA TRP A 144 -5.40 1.64 -7.22
C TRP A 144 -6.80 1.84 -6.64
N VAL A 145 -7.80 1.23 -7.27
CA VAL A 145 -9.19 1.31 -6.82
C VAL A 145 -9.79 -0.10 -6.72
N ALA A 146 -10.30 -0.45 -5.55
CA ALA A 146 -10.80 -1.79 -5.26
C ALA A 146 -12.02 -2.18 -6.13
N ASP A 147 -12.88 -1.21 -6.48
CA ASP A 147 -14.02 -1.44 -7.39
C ASP A 147 -13.64 -1.72 -8.86
N ALA A 148 -12.39 -1.49 -9.24
CA ALA A 148 -11.83 -1.76 -10.56
C ALA A 148 -10.45 -2.45 -10.44
N PRO A 149 -10.39 -3.64 -9.80
CA PRO A 149 -9.16 -4.16 -9.20
C PRO A 149 -8.10 -4.58 -10.22
N SER A 150 -8.47 -4.74 -11.49
CA SER A 150 -7.55 -5.09 -12.59
C SER A 150 -6.82 -3.89 -13.19
N HIS A 151 -7.14 -2.66 -12.79
CA HIS A 151 -6.58 -1.44 -13.36
C HIS A 151 -5.70 -0.69 -12.35
N LEU A 152 -4.75 0.08 -12.88
CA LEU A 152 -3.90 0.98 -12.11
C LEU A 152 -3.86 2.33 -12.82
N ILE A 153 -3.83 3.41 -12.05
CA ILE A 153 -3.74 4.78 -12.57
C ILE A 153 -2.37 5.33 -12.21
N HIS A 154 -1.66 5.82 -13.22
CA HIS A 154 -0.31 6.37 -13.08
C HIS A 154 -0.37 7.89 -13.07
N PHE A 155 0.05 8.53 -11.98
CA PHE A 155 0.16 9.99 -11.88
C PHE A 155 1.56 10.46 -12.28
N ASN A 156 1.97 10.21 -13.53
CA ASN A 156 3.06 10.90 -14.25
C ASN A 156 3.10 10.42 -15.73
N GLY A 157 3.91 11.05 -16.59
CA GLY A 157 3.73 10.93 -18.04
C GLY A 157 4.95 10.59 -18.92
N GLU A 158 6.19 10.74 -18.46
CA GLU A 158 7.33 10.66 -19.42
C GLU A 158 7.54 9.26 -20.04
N ARG A 159 6.99 8.20 -19.45
CA ARG A 159 7.25 6.79 -19.85
C ARG A 159 6.07 6.03 -20.47
N PHE A 160 4.84 6.54 -20.43
CA PHE A 160 3.64 5.71 -20.61
C PHE A 160 2.70 6.13 -21.75
N LEU A 161 3.14 7.01 -22.65
CA LEU A 161 2.35 7.37 -23.83
C LEU A 161 2.48 6.31 -24.94
N GLY A 162 1.38 5.69 -25.31
CA GLY A 162 1.30 4.75 -26.42
C GLY A 162 -0.11 4.21 -26.60
N PRO A 163 -0.45 3.69 -27.80
CA PRO A 163 -1.76 3.10 -28.03
C PRO A 163 -1.93 1.78 -27.26
N TYR A 164 -3.09 1.59 -26.64
CA TYR A 164 -3.54 0.27 -26.20
C TYR A 164 -3.87 -0.56 -27.45
N LYS A 165 -3.40 -1.80 -27.48
CA LYS A 165 -3.80 -2.77 -28.50
C LYS A 165 -4.93 -3.62 -27.92
N ASP A 166 -5.91 -3.93 -28.76
CA ASP A 166 -6.91 -4.97 -28.49
C ASP A 166 -6.28 -6.37 -28.52
#